data_AF-A0A662DA74-F1
#
_entry.id   AF-A0A662DA74-F1
#
_cell.length_a   1.000
_cell.length_b   1.000
_cell.length_c   1.000
_cell.angle_alpha   90.00
_cell.angle_beta   90.00
_cell.angle_gamma   90.00
#
_symmetry.space_group_name_H-M   'P 1'
#
loop_
_entity.id
_entity.type
_entity.pdbx_description
1 polymer ?
#
loop_
_entity_poly.entity_id
_entity_poly.type
_entity_poly.pdbx_seq_one_letter_code
_entity_poly.pdbx_strand_id
1 'polypeptide(L)'
;MLVMSKQCKHKEWAWKFMKFIVSDPEITKVYFQNTGLMPVIEHLYVDKVYANPFVAVAFEQMKAMKKPNAWSSPRYAEVERFFMVALQKVMLKGVDPKKALDECAENLKVLFGAY
;
A
#
# COMPACT_ATOMS: atom_id res chain seq x y z
N MET A 1 3.71 5.24 -5.01
CA MET A 1 5.01 5.51 -4.36
C MET A 1 5.87 6.28 -5.34
N LEU A 2 6.34 7.48 -5.00
CA LEU A 2 7.27 8.21 -5.85
C LEU A 2 8.68 7.69 -5.58
N VAL A 3 9.39 7.28 -6.62
CA VAL A 3 10.77 6.80 -6.54
C VAL A 3 11.59 7.44 -7.64
N MET A 4 12.84 7.77 -7.33
CA MET A 4 13.79 8.26 -8.32
C MET A 4 14.61 7.09 -8.86
N SER A 5 14.55 6.87 -10.18
CA SER A 5 15.41 5.88 -10.83
C SER A 5 16.89 6.20 -10.58
N LYS A 6 17.69 5.16 -10.31
CA LYS A 6 19.15 5.29 -10.18
C LYS A 6 19.79 5.91 -11.44
N GLN A 7 19.17 5.71 -12.60
CA GLN A 7 19.64 6.19 -13.91
C GLN A 7 19.22 7.64 -14.22
N CYS A 8 18.43 8.28 -13.37
CA CYS A 8 17.99 9.67 -13.58
C CYS A 8 19.21 10.59 -13.74
N LYS A 9 19.24 11.34 -14.84
CA LYS A 9 20.33 12.27 -15.17
C LYS A 9 20.17 13.64 -14.48
N HIS A 10 18.96 13.99 -14.06
CA HIS A 10 18.63 15.28 -13.44
C HIS A 10 18.11 15.10 -12.01
N LYS A 11 18.91 14.45 -11.16
CA LYS A 11 18.49 14.02 -9.81
C LYS A 11 18.01 15.17 -8.93
N GLU A 12 18.65 16.33 -9.01
CA GLU A 12 18.27 17.49 -8.22
C GLU A 12 16.89 18.01 -8.58
N TRP A 13 16.60 18.14 -9.88
CA TRP A 13 15.29 18.56 -10.37
C TRP A 13 14.21 17.53 -10.10
N ALA A 14 14.53 16.24 -10.30
CA ALA A 14 13.63 15.15 -9.93
C ALA A 14 13.29 15.19 -8.43
N TRP A 15 14.27 15.41 -7.56
CA TRP A 15 14.05 15.55 -6.13
C TRP A 15 13.18 16.77 -5.77
N LYS A 16 13.46 17.93 -6.36
CA LYS A 16 12.65 19.14 -6.17
C LYS A 16 11.20 18.89 -6.57
N PHE A 17 10.98 18.26 -7.72
CA PHE A 17 9.65 17.94 -8.23
C PHE A 17 8.92 16.91 -7.35
N MET A 18 9.60 15.84 -6.94
CA MET A 18 9.03 14.84 -6.03
C MET A 18 8.59 15.47 -4.72
N LYS A 19 9.41 16.36 -4.13
CA LYS A 19 9.03 17.10 -2.92
C LYS A 19 7.80 17.96 -3.16
N PHE A 20 7.82 18.77 -4.22
CA PHE A 20 6.71 19.65 -4.55
C PHE A 20 5.37 18.91 -4.63
N ILE A 21 5.31 17.79 -5.35
CA ILE A 21 4.05 17.03 -5.51
C ILE A 21 3.50 16.51 -4.17
N VAL A 22 4.36 16.16 -3.21
CA VAL A 22 3.92 15.54 -1.96
C VAL A 22 3.77 16.49 -0.79
N SER A 23 4.33 17.70 -0.86
CA SER A 23 4.34 18.65 0.26
C SER A 23 3.61 19.95 -0.01
N ASP A 24 3.22 20.22 -1.25
CA ASP A 24 2.45 21.43 -1.56
C ASP A 24 0.96 21.22 -1.20
N PRO A 25 0.36 22.07 -0.35
CA PRO A 25 -1.04 21.91 0.06
C PRO A 25 -2.04 22.03 -1.09
N GLU A 26 -1.76 22.85 -2.11
CA GLU A 26 -2.65 23.03 -3.25
C GLU A 26 -2.58 21.80 -4.16
N ILE A 27 -1.36 21.32 -4.47
CA ILE A 27 -1.17 20.14 -5.30
C ILE A 27 -1.76 18.89 -4.67
N THR A 28 -1.51 18.68 -3.37
CA THR A 28 -2.05 17.51 -2.67
C THR A 28 -3.56 17.56 -2.51
N LYS A 29 -4.15 18.76 -2.36
CA LYS A 29 -5.59 18.98 -2.42
C LYS A 29 -6.18 18.62 -3.78
N VAL A 30 -5.60 19.13 -4.87
CA VAL A 30 -6.06 18.84 -6.24
C VAL A 30 -5.97 17.34 -6.51
N TYR A 31 -4.90 16.68 -6.07
CA TYR A 31 -4.75 15.24 -6.17
C TYR A 31 -5.86 14.49 -5.42
N PHE A 32 -6.16 14.89 -4.18
CA PHE A 32 -7.26 14.32 -3.40
C PHE A 32 -8.62 14.52 -4.09
N GLN A 33 -8.92 15.72 -4.56
CA GLN A 33 -10.20 16.01 -5.22
C GLN A 33 -10.40 15.18 -6.50
N ASN A 34 -9.32 14.90 -7.23
CA ASN A 34 -9.38 14.15 -8.49
C ASN A 34 -9.37 12.62 -8.29
N THR A 35 -8.84 12.11 -7.19
CA THR A 35 -8.59 10.66 -7.03
C THR A 35 -9.19 10.04 -5.76
N GLY A 36 -9.58 10.86 -4.79
CA GLY A 36 -9.94 10.44 -3.43
C GLY A 36 -8.74 9.98 -2.59
N LEU A 37 -7.52 9.97 -3.12
CA LEU A 37 -6.33 9.55 -2.39
C LEU A 37 -5.84 10.66 -1.47
N MET A 38 -5.80 10.36 -0.19
CA MET A 38 -5.49 11.35 0.85
C MET A 38 -3.99 11.66 0.93
N PRO A 39 -3.61 12.89 1.32
CA PRO A 39 -2.21 13.23 1.60
C PRO A 39 -1.63 12.35 2.71
N VAL A 40 -0.38 11.92 2.58
CA VAL A 40 0.27 11.07 3.60
C VAL A 40 0.97 11.88 4.71
N ILE A 41 0.99 13.20 4.59
CA ILE A 41 1.64 14.11 5.53
C ILE A 41 0.57 14.84 6.34
N GLU A 42 0.64 14.70 7.67
CA GLU A 42 -0.39 15.18 8.61
C GLU A 42 -0.66 16.69 8.51
N HIS A 43 0.38 17.53 8.34
CA HIS A 43 0.20 18.98 8.30
C HIS A 43 -0.45 19.48 7.00
N LEU A 44 -0.76 18.61 6.03
CA LEU A 44 -1.44 19.00 4.79
C LEU A 44 -2.97 18.99 4.90
N TYR A 45 -3.51 18.47 6.01
CA TYR A 45 -4.95 18.40 6.27
C TYR A 45 -5.50 19.74 6.80
N VAL A 46 -5.20 20.84 6.10
CA VAL A 46 -5.56 22.22 6.50
C VAL A 46 -6.79 22.77 5.77
N ASP A 47 -7.17 22.18 4.64
CA ASP A 47 -8.30 22.63 3.83
C ASP A 47 -9.62 21.94 4.25
N LYS A 48 -10.73 22.66 4.17
CA LYS A 48 -12.08 22.15 4.49
C LYS A 48 -12.50 20.95 3.66
N VAL A 49 -11.88 20.72 2.49
CA VAL A 49 -12.14 19.55 1.65
C VAL A 49 -11.94 18.22 2.41
N TYR A 50 -11.04 18.23 3.41
CA TYR A 50 -10.74 17.06 4.23
C TYR A 50 -11.70 16.89 5.42
N ALA A 51 -12.48 17.93 5.76
CA ALA A 51 -13.48 17.89 6.83
C ALA A 51 -14.78 17.19 6.34
N ASN A 52 -14.66 15.93 5.91
CA ASN A 52 -15.78 15.13 5.48
C ASN A 52 -15.79 13.74 6.16
N PRO A 53 -16.97 13.08 6.26
CA PRO A 53 -17.09 11.81 6.96
C PRO A 53 -16.21 10.69 6.41
N PHE A 54 -15.93 10.65 5.11
CA PHE A 54 -15.10 9.62 4.50
C PHE A 54 -13.65 9.69 4.99
N VAL A 55 -13.10 10.90 5.07
CA VAL A 55 -11.75 11.14 5.58
C VAL A 55 -11.66 10.76 7.06
N ALA A 56 -12.67 11.12 7.86
CA ALA A 56 -12.72 10.75 9.27
C ALA A 56 -12.72 9.22 9.47
N VAL A 57 -13.57 8.49 8.74
CA VAL A 57 -13.62 7.01 8.80
C VAL A 57 -12.29 6.39 8.37
N ALA A 58 -11.66 6.92 7.31
CA ALA A 58 -10.38 6.42 6.85
C ALA A 58 -9.28 6.62 7.92
N PHE A 59 -9.25 7.77 8.60
CA PHE A 59 -8.33 8.00 9.71
C PHE A 59 -8.55 7.05 10.89
N GLU A 60 -9.80 6.81 11.28
CA GLU A 60 -10.09 5.83 12.34
C GLU A 60 -9.61 4.43 11.97
N GLN A 61 -9.83 4.00 10.72
CA GLN A 61 -9.36 2.69 10.27
C GLN A 61 -7.83 2.61 10.23
N MET A 62 -7.13 3.70 9.87
CA MET A 62 -5.67 3.73 9.84
C MET A 62 -5.05 3.52 11.22
N LYS A 63 -5.73 3.87 12.32
CA LYS A 63 -5.24 3.59 13.69
C LYS A 63 -5.08 2.09 13.98
N ALA A 64 -5.89 1.25 13.33
CA ALA A 64 -5.83 -0.20 13.46
C ALA A 64 -4.91 -0.87 12.42
N MET A 65 -4.36 -0.11 11.46
CA MET A 65 -3.58 -0.66 10.37
C MET A 65 -2.27 -1.26 10.87
N LYS A 66 -2.04 -2.54 10.56
CA LYS A 66 -0.75 -3.21 10.77
C LYS A 66 -0.10 -3.44 9.42
N LYS A 67 1.15 -2.99 9.26
CA LYS A 67 1.94 -3.31 8.07
C LYS A 67 2.34 -4.79 8.12
N PRO A 68 1.93 -5.63 7.14
CA PRO A 68 2.37 -7.02 7.09
C PRO A 68 3.90 -7.09 6.90
N ASN A 69 4.57 -7.96 7.65
CA ASN A 69 6.03 -8.15 7.55
C ASN A 69 6.49 -8.48 6.11
N ALA A 70 5.64 -9.15 5.34
CA ALA A 70 5.90 -9.50 3.95
C ALA A 70 6.06 -8.28 3.03
N TRP A 71 5.46 -7.12 3.35
CA TRP A 71 5.47 -5.92 2.50
C TRP A 71 6.85 -5.28 2.38
N SER A 72 7.78 -5.59 3.29
CA SER A 72 9.18 -5.16 3.20
C SER A 72 10.11 -6.20 2.58
N SER A 73 9.60 -7.39 2.24
CA SER A 73 10.41 -8.46 1.67
C SER A 73 10.69 -8.20 0.18
N PRO A 74 11.92 -8.47 -0.32
CA PRO A 74 12.18 -8.57 -1.75
C PRO A 74 11.29 -9.62 -2.46
N ARG A 75 10.72 -10.55 -1.68
CA ARG A 75 9.83 -11.62 -2.13
C ARG A 75 8.33 -11.27 -1.99
N TYR A 76 7.99 -9.99 -1.79
CA TYR A 76 6.61 -9.56 -1.54
C TYR A 76 5.63 -10.07 -2.62
N ALA A 77 6.02 -9.98 -3.89
CA ALA A 77 5.18 -10.38 -5.01
C ALA A 77 4.86 -11.89 -4.98
N GLU A 78 5.83 -12.73 -4.61
CA GLU A 78 5.63 -14.17 -4.44
C GLU A 78 4.71 -14.46 -3.25
N VAL A 79 4.89 -13.76 -2.13
CA VAL A 79 4.02 -13.88 -0.96
C VAL A 79 2.57 -13.53 -1.31
N GLU A 80 2.35 -12.38 -1.95
CA GLU A 80 1.02 -11.91 -2.35
C GLU A 80 0.34 -12.91 -3.28
N ARG A 81 1.09 -13.49 -4.23
CA ARG A 81 0.56 -14.52 -5.14
C ARG A 81 0.06 -15.75 -4.39
N PHE A 82 0.76 -16.24 -3.39
CA PHE A 82 0.31 -17.41 -2.62
C PHE A 82 -0.99 -17.13 -1.87
N PHE A 83 -1.11 -15.95 -1.24
CA PHE A 83 -2.36 -15.54 -0.60
C PHE A 83 -3.52 -15.41 -1.60
N MET A 84 -3.27 -14.79 -2.77
CA MET A 84 -4.31 -14.63 -3.81
C MET A 84 -4.80 -15.99 -4.35
N VAL A 85 -3.89 -16.95 -4.54
CA VAL A 85 -4.26 -18.32 -4.96
C VAL A 85 -5.10 -19.01 -3.88
N ALA A 86 -4.73 -18.90 -2.60
CA ALA A 86 -5.50 -19.46 -1.50
C ALA A 86 -6.91 -18.86 -1.43
N LEU A 87 -7.03 -17.53 -1.52
CA LEU A 87 -8.31 -16.84 -1.55
C LEU A 87 -9.18 -17.29 -2.74
N GLN A 88 -8.61 -17.41 -3.93
CA GLN A 88 -9.34 -17.89 -5.11
C GLN A 88 -9.80 -19.35 -4.97
N LYS A 89 -8.99 -20.24 -4.38
CA LYS A 89 -9.40 -21.62 -4.11
C LYS A 89 -10.62 -21.68 -3.19
N VAL A 90 -10.65 -20.85 -2.15
CA VAL A 90 -11.79 -20.78 -1.23
C VAL A 90 -13.01 -20.17 -1.92
N MET A 91 -12.86 -18.96 -2.44
CA MET A 91 -13.99 -18.14 -2.91
C MET A 91 -14.59 -18.64 -4.23
N LEU A 92 -13.78 -19.17 -5.14
CA LEU A 92 -14.21 -19.53 -6.49
C LEU A 92 -14.38 -21.03 -6.70
N LYS A 93 -13.71 -21.85 -5.87
CA LYS A 93 -13.70 -23.32 -6.03
C LYS A 93 -14.27 -24.06 -4.82
N GLY A 94 -14.69 -23.36 -3.77
CA GLY A 94 -15.29 -23.96 -2.58
C GLY A 94 -14.33 -24.88 -1.80
N VAL A 95 -13.02 -24.69 -1.95
CA VAL A 95 -12.03 -25.44 -1.16
C VAL A 95 -12.13 -25.03 0.30
N ASP A 96 -11.98 -25.99 1.21
CA ASP A 96 -11.92 -25.74 2.65
C ASP A 96 -10.87 -24.65 2.98
N PRO A 97 -11.23 -23.59 3.71
CA PRO A 97 -10.31 -22.49 4.03
C PRO A 97 -9.06 -22.92 4.76
N LYS A 98 -9.18 -23.88 5.70
CA LYS A 98 -8.03 -24.36 6.46
C LYS A 98 -7.03 -25.03 5.53
N LYS A 99 -7.49 -25.96 4.68
CA LYS A 99 -6.63 -26.62 3.68
C LYS A 99 -5.94 -25.62 2.75
N ALA A 100 -6.67 -24.64 2.23
CA ALA A 100 -6.10 -23.64 1.32
C ALA A 100 -5.02 -22.77 2.02
N LEU A 101 -5.23 -22.42 3.29
CA LEU A 101 -4.27 -21.65 4.08
C LEU A 101 -3.09 -22.49 4.56
N ASP A 102 -3.27 -23.77 4.88
CA ASP A 102 -2.19 -24.70 5.22
C ASP A 102 -1.24 -24.84 4.01
N GLU A 103 -1.77 -25.04 2.79
CA GLU A 103 -0.97 -25.06 1.57
C GLU A 103 -0.24 -23.71 1.32
N CYS A 104 -0.89 -22.58 1.61
CA CYS A 104 -0.26 -21.27 1.53
C CYS A 104 0.92 -21.15 2.52
N ALA A 105 0.74 -21.62 3.77
CA ALA A 105 1.75 -21.59 4.80
C ALA A 105 2.98 -22.43 4.41
N GLU A 106 2.78 -23.63 3.86
CA GLU A 106 3.87 -24.47 3.36
C GLU A 106 4.65 -23.80 2.23
N ASN A 107 3.96 -23.17 1.27
CA ASN A 107 4.63 -22.41 0.20
C ASN A 107 5.47 -21.24 0.75
N LEU A 108 4.98 -20.57 1.80
CA LEU A 108 5.73 -19.49 2.46
C LEU A 108 6.96 -20.02 3.20
N LYS A 109 6.86 -21.17 3.87
CA LYS A 109 8.02 -21.83 4.52
C LYS A 109 9.12 -22.14 3.50
N VAL A 110 8.74 -22.73 2.36
CA VAL A 110 9.67 -23.02 1.25
C VAL A 110 10.30 -21.74 0.70
N LEU A 111 9.50 -20.69 0.47
CA LEU A 111 9.99 -19.40 -0.05
C LEU A 111 11.01 -18.74 0.87
N PHE A 112 10.82 -18.85 2.19
CA PHE A 112 11.71 -18.25 3.19
C PHE A 112 12.79 -19.19 3.72
N GLY A 113 12.85 -20.44 3.25
CA GLY A 113 13.86 -21.42 3.66
C GLY A 113 13.74 -21.87 5.12
N ALA A 114 12.57 -21.72 5.74
CA ALA A 114 12.29 -22.22 7.08
C ALA A 114 11.81 -23.68 6.96
N TYR A 115 12.73 -24.63 7.12
CA TYR A 115 12.41 -26.06 7.24
C TYR A 115 12.14 -26.43 8.69
#